data_AF-A0A5K0VIM9-F1
#
_entry.id   AF-A0A5K0VIM9-F1
#
_cell.length_a   1.000
_cell.length_b   1.000
_cell.length_c   1.000
_cell.angle_alpha   90.00
_cell.angle_beta   90.00
_cell.angle_gamma   90.00
#
_symmetry.space_group_name_H-M   'P 1'
#
loop_
_entity.id
_entity.type
_entity.pdbx_description
1 polymer ?
#
loop_
_entity_poly.entity_id
_entity_poly.type
_entity_poly.pdbx_seq_one_letter_code
_entity_poly.pdbx_strand_id
1 'polypeptide(L)' 'AHRELAREAVRKSLVLLKNGKEGSKPLLPLDRKAPKILVAGTHANNLGYQCGGWTILWQGVTVNNATR' A
#
# COMPACT_ATOMS: atom_id res chain seq x y z
N ALA A 1 13.69 3.95 15.03
CA ALA A 1 14.29 2.64 14.71
C ALA A 1 13.28 1.67 14.11
N HIS A 2 12.20 1.30 14.82
CA HIS A 2 11.29 0.22 14.38
C HIS A 2 10.49 0.48 13.09
N ARG A 3 10.15 1.74 12.77
CA ARG A 3 9.38 2.08 11.56
C ARG A 3 10.13 1.80 10.26
N GLU A 4 11.46 1.97 10.24
CA GLU A 4 12.26 1.67 9.04
C GLU A 4 12.31 0.16 8.78
N LEU A 5 12.49 -0.65 9.83
CA LEU A 5 12.40 -2.11 9.73
C LEU A 5 11.02 -2.56 9.24
N ALA A 6 9.94 -1.98 9.79
CA ALA A 6 8.58 -2.27 9.33
C ALA A 6 8.37 -1.89 7.85
N ARG A 7 8.89 -0.74 7.41
CA ARG A 7 8.85 -0.31 6.00
C ARG A 7 9.60 -1.29 5.08
N GLU A 8 10.74 -1.81 5.54
CA GLU A 8 11.48 -2.83 4.80
C GLU A 8 10.69 -4.14 4.70
N ALA A 9 10.11 -4.60 5.80
CA ALA A 9 9.29 -5.80 5.84
C ALA A 9 8.07 -5.70 4.89
N VAL A 10 7.39 -4.56 4.87
CA VAL A 10 6.28 -4.29 3.93
C VAL A 10 6.76 -4.42 2.48
N ARG A 11 7.91 -3.84 2.12
CA ARG A 11 8.43 -3.95 0.74
C ARG A 11 8.76 -5.40 0.37
N LYS A 12 9.27 -6.18 1.32
CA LYS A 12 9.64 -7.59 1.11
C LYS A 12 8.43 -8.54 1.07
N SER A 13 7.30 -8.18 1.65
CA SER A 13 6.10 -9.02 1.65
C SER A 13 5.24 -8.91 0.38
N LEU A 14 5.47 -7.90 -0.47
CA LEU A 14 4.70 -7.71 -1.70
C LEU A 14 5.01 -8.80 -2.73
N VAL A 15 3.94 -9.40 -3.29
CA VAL A 15 4.04 -10.39 -4.36
C VAL A 15 3.57 -9.77 -5.69
N LEU A 16 4.45 -9.76 -6.69
CA LEU A 16 4.13 -9.24 -8.03
C LEU A 16 3.41 -10.32 -8.85
N LEU A 17 2.09 -10.24 -8.91
CA LEU A 17 1.26 -11.22 -9.63
C LEU A 17 1.20 -10.96 -11.16
N LYS A 18 1.33 -9.70 -11.59
CA LYS A 18 1.28 -9.30 -13.02
C LYS A 18 2.02 -7.98 -13.22
N ASN A 19 2.76 -7.85 -14.33
CA ASN A 19 3.50 -6.63 -14.67
C ASN A 19 3.33 -6.24 -16.15
N GLY A 20 2.10 -6.01 -16.58
CA GLY A 20 1.76 -5.70 -17.98
C GLY A 20 0.86 -6.77 -18.62
N LYS A 21 0.28 -6.44 -19.77
CA LYS A 21 -0.38 -7.41 -20.64
C LYS A 21 0.65 -8.07 -21.55
N GLU A 22 0.30 -9.21 -22.13
CA GLU A 22 1.14 -9.86 -23.15
C GLU A 22 1.48 -8.89 -24.28
N GLY A 23 2.74 -8.90 -24.73
CA GLY A 23 3.24 -7.99 -25.76
C GLY A 23 3.41 -6.53 -25.34
N SER A 24 3.10 -6.16 -24.09
CA SER A 24 3.30 -4.80 -23.58
C SER A 24 4.59 -4.66 -22.78
N LYS A 25 5.11 -3.42 -22.70
CA LYS A 25 6.24 -3.11 -21.82
C LYS A 25 5.83 -3.28 -20.34
N PRO A 26 6.76 -3.67 -19.45
CA PRO A 26 6.51 -3.72 -18.02
C PRO A 26 5.96 -2.39 -17.50
N LEU A 27 4.93 -2.45 -16.66
CA LEU A 27 4.30 -1.25 -16.08
C LEU A 27 5.08 -0.72 -14.86
N LEU A 28 5.58 -1.63 -14.03
CA LEU A 28 6.35 -1.32 -12.84
C LEU A 28 7.85 -1.51 -13.12
N PRO A 29 8.72 -0.61 -12.59
CA PRO A 29 8.41 0.52 -11.70
C PRO A 29 7.83 1.75 -12.42
N LEU A 30 6.93 2.49 -11.76
CA LEU A 30 6.36 3.73 -12.29
C LEU A 30 7.41 4.86 -12.33
N ASP A 31 7.29 5.73 -13.33
CA ASP A 31 8.10 6.95 -13.40
C ASP A 31 7.68 7.94 -12.29
N ARG A 32 8.68 8.45 -11.57
CA ARG A 32 8.50 9.42 -10.49
C ARG A 32 8.28 10.84 -11.00
N LYS A 33 8.58 11.11 -12.29
CA LYS A 33 8.50 12.44 -12.90
C LYS A 33 7.22 12.65 -13.73
N ALA A 34 6.21 11.81 -13.54
CA ALA A 34 4.93 11.99 -14.21
C ALA A 34 4.31 13.36 -13.83
N PRO A 35 3.77 14.12 -14.81
CA PRO A 35 3.23 15.46 -14.57
C PRO A 35 1.99 15.46 -13.66
N LYS A 36 1.22 14.36 -13.68
CA LYS A 36 0.05 14.16 -12.83
C LYS A 36 -0.19 12.67 -12.65
N ILE A 37 -0.55 12.26 -11.44
CA ILE A 37 -0.92 10.89 -11.10
C ILE A 37 -2.29 10.86 -10.42
N LEU A 38 -2.98 9.73 -10.55
CA LEU A 38 -4.23 9.45 -9.85
C LEU A 38 -3.99 8.33 -8.83
N VAL A 39 -4.44 8.55 -7.60
CA VAL A 39 -4.54 7.51 -6.58
C VAL A 39 -6.03 7.31 -6.28
N ALA A 40 -6.54 6.10 -6.46
CA ALA A 40 -7.96 5.79 -6.33
C ALA A 40 -8.18 4.45 -5.62
N GLY A 41 -9.41 4.21 -5.17
CA GLY A 41 -9.82 3.01 -4.42
C GLY A 41 -10.04 3.27 -2.94
N THR A 42 -10.91 2.47 -2.31
CA THR A 42 -11.35 2.65 -0.91
C THR A 42 -10.22 2.51 0.12
N HIS A 43 -9.16 1.77 -0.21
CA HIS A 43 -8.03 1.49 0.69
C HIS A 43 -6.86 2.48 0.53
N ALA A 44 -6.88 3.31 -0.52
CA ALA A 44 -5.76 4.18 -0.89
C ALA A 44 -5.39 5.22 0.18
N ASN A 45 -6.37 5.66 0.96
CA ASN A 45 -6.19 6.62 2.06
C ASN A 45 -6.89 6.13 3.34
N ASN A 46 -6.68 4.87 3.70
CA ASN A 46 -7.24 4.29 4.92
C ASN A 46 -6.21 3.43 5.66
N LEU A 47 -5.65 3.95 6.77
CA LEU A 47 -4.65 3.27 7.58
C LEU A 47 -5.25 2.08 8.32
N GLY A 48 -6.49 2.21 8.80
CA GLY A 48 -7.21 1.10 9.44
C GLY A 48 -7.35 -0.11 8.53
N TYR A 49 -7.73 0.11 7.26
CA TYR A 49 -7.80 -0.96 6.27
C TYR A 49 -6.43 -1.54 5.87
N GLN A 50 -5.38 -0.71 5.85
CA GLN A 50 -4.03 -1.19 5.54
C GLN A 50 -3.45 -2.06 6.67
N CYS A 51 -3.85 -1.81 7.92
CA CYS A 51 -3.40 -2.58 9.08
C CYS A 51 -4.28 -3.81 9.37
N GLY A 52 -5.58 -3.73 9.11
CA GLY A 52 -6.53 -4.82 9.34
C GLY A 52 -6.89 -5.04 10.81
N GLY A 53 -7.27 -6.28 11.13
CA GLY A 53 -7.58 -6.69 12.51
C GLY A 53 -6.37 -6.57 13.45
N TRP A 54 -6.63 -6.69 14.76
CA TRP A 54 -5.61 -6.58 15.80
C TRP A 54 -4.80 -5.28 15.78
N THR A 55 -5.35 -4.23 15.19
CA THR A 55 -4.76 -2.90 15.18
C THR A 55 -5.71 -1.96 15.91
N ILE A 56 -5.30 -1.51 17.09
CA ILE A 56 -6.11 -0.75 18.07
C ILE A 56 -7.27 -1.55 18.67
N LEU A 57 -8.15 -2.12 17.82
CA LEU A 57 -9.25 -2.99 18.21
C LEU A 57 -9.05 -4.41 17.66
N TRP A 58 -9.72 -5.39 18.27
CA TRP A 58 -9.67 -6.79 17.84
C TRP A 58 -10.06 -6.95 16.36
N GLN A 59 -11.18 -6.37 15.96
CA GLN A 59 -11.68 -6.38 14.58
C GLN A 59 -11.03 -5.29 13.70
N GLY A 60 -10.09 -4.52 14.26
CA GLY A 60 -9.51 -3.35 13.59
C GLY A 60 -10.45 -2.16 13.56
N VAL A 61 -10.05 -1.14 12.80
CA VAL A 61 -10.77 0.13 12.63
C VAL A 61 -10.85 0.49 11.16
N THR A 62 -11.89 1.22 10.77
CA THR A 62 -12.11 1.64 9.37
C THR A 62 -11.72 3.10 9.13
N VAL A 63 -11.09 3.76 10.12
CA VAL A 63 -10.85 5.20 10.11
C VAL A 63 -9.38 5.54 10.38
N ASN A 64 -8.91 6.66 9.85
CA ASN A 64 -7.51 7.09 9.93
C ASN A 64 -7.12 7.72 11.27
N ASN A 65 -8.08 8.30 11.98
CA ASN A 65 -7.86 9.05 13.21
C ASN A 65 -7.69 8.17 14.45
N ALA A 66 -8.12 6.91 14.40
CA ALA A 66 -7.97 5.96 15.49
C ALA A 66 -6.54 5.38 15.61
N THR A 67 -5.69 5.56 14.59
CA THR A 67 -4.36 4.94 14.46
C THR A 67 -3.20 5.95 14.54
N ARG A 68 -3.48 7.21 14.92
CA ARG A 68 -2.47 8.28 15.05
C ARG A 68 -1.93 8.42 16.47
#